data_AF-A0A519L072-F1
#
_entry.id   AF-A0A519L072-F1
#
_cell.length_a   1.000
_cell.length_b   1.000
_cell.length_c   1.000
_cell.angle_alpha   90.00
_cell.angle_beta   90.00
_cell.angle_gamma   90.00
#
_symmetry.space_group_name_H-M   'P 1'
#
loop_
_entity.id
_entity.type
_entity.pdbx_description
1 polymer ?
#
loop_
_entity_poly.entity_id
_entity_poly.type
_entity_poly.pdbx_seq_one_letter_code
_entity_poly.pdbx_strand_id
1 'polypeptide(L)'
;EVSLSYSGDDPRLLVQAGRSKFNLPVLPAGDFPVMSTDTSGARYSLPKEDLARLIDKTRFAVSTEETRYYLNGLYLHTVAEGGIPLLRAVATDGHRLALAETPAPEGAAGGPGVIVPRKTIDQVRRLLDDGVGAVQVQVSPQKIRFEFGEASLTSKVIDGAFPDYMRVIPKGNDKQADIDNALFSKAVDRVATISAEKSRSVKLAFELDRVTLTVRNMEAGQGVEEVEIGYSEEPFEIGFNARYLLDVAGQITGETAHFKFADPASPTLVLDPGDPGVQYVLMPLRV
;
A
#
# COMPACT_ATOMS: atom_id res chain seq x y z
N GLU A 1 -41.32 -0.05 7.88
CA GLU A 1 -40.64 -0.62 9.06
C GLU A 1 -40.44 -2.11 8.84
N VAL A 2 -39.27 -2.63 9.21
CA VAL A 2 -38.93 -4.05 9.09
C VAL A 2 -38.98 -4.65 10.48
N SER A 3 -39.76 -5.70 10.69
CA SER A 3 -39.76 -6.47 11.95
C SER A 3 -38.96 -7.76 11.79
N LEU A 4 -38.21 -8.09 12.84
CA LEU A 4 -37.44 -9.32 12.99
C LEU A 4 -37.96 -10.05 14.23
N SER A 5 -38.39 -11.30 14.08
CA SER A 5 -38.84 -12.11 15.22
C SER A 5 -38.36 -13.55 15.10
N TYR A 6 -37.90 -14.11 16.22
CA TYR A 6 -37.51 -15.51 16.36
C TYR A 6 -38.08 -16.02 17.69
N SER A 7 -39.04 -16.95 17.63
CA SER A 7 -39.72 -17.48 18.83
C SER A 7 -39.16 -18.81 19.31
N GLY A 8 -38.38 -19.52 18.49
CA GLY A 8 -37.90 -20.88 18.77
C GLY A 8 -38.90 -22.00 18.46
N ASP A 9 -40.21 -21.70 18.41
CA ASP A 9 -41.24 -22.66 17.96
C ASP A 9 -41.15 -22.93 16.45
N ASP A 10 -40.91 -21.88 15.67
CA ASP A 10 -40.45 -21.99 14.28
C ASP A 10 -38.92 -21.80 14.28
N PRO A 11 -38.14 -22.76 13.75
CA PRO A 11 -36.68 -22.69 13.75
C PRO A 11 -36.11 -21.65 12.76
N ARG A 12 -36.93 -20.74 12.22
CA ARG A 12 -36.55 -19.74 11.21
C ARG A 12 -36.70 -18.33 11.75
N LEU A 13 -35.85 -17.41 11.28
CA LEU A 13 -36.03 -15.98 11.50
C LEU A 13 -37.16 -15.48 10.60
N LEU A 14 -38.18 -14.90 11.22
CA LEU A 14 -39.26 -14.23 10.52
C LEU A 14 -38.88 -12.77 10.24
N VAL A 15 -38.88 -12.38 8.96
CA VAL A 15 -38.68 -11.01 8.48
C VAL A 15 -39.97 -10.51 7.85
N GLN A 16 -40.52 -9.40 8.33
CA GLN A 16 -41.75 -8.82 7.78
C GLN A 16 -41.58 -7.33 7.46
N ALA A 17 -42.19 -6.92 6.35
CA ALA A 17 -42.29 -5.51 5.96
C ALA A 17 -43.56 -5.31 5.12
N GLY A 18 -44.53 -4.55 5.65
CA GLY A 18 -45.84 -4.39 5.01
C GLY A 18 -46.56 -5.73 4.83
N ARG A 19 -46.84 -6.10 3.57
CA ARG A 19 -47.49 -7.38 3.23
C ARG A 19 -46.51 -8.50 2.88
N SER A 20 -45.21 -8.23 2.96
CA SER A 20 -44.16 -9.21 2.66
C SER A 20 -43.76 -9.98 3.91
N LYS A 21 -43.56 -11.30 3.75
CA LYS A 21 -43.17 -12.23 4.81
C LYS A 21 -42.11 -13.20 4.30
N PHE A 22 -40.98 -13.29 4.98
CA PHE A 22 -39.90 -14.23 4.67
C PHE A 22 -39.56 -15.03 5.93
N ASN A 23 -39.25 -16.33 5.76
CA ASN A 23 -38.75 -17.18 6.84
C ASN A 23 -37.37 -17.68 6.43
N LEU A 24 -36.33 -17.25 7.14
CA LEU A 24 -34.93 -17.58 6.83
C LEU A 24 -34.42 -18.68 7.77
N PRO A 25 -33.78 -19.74 7.26
CA PRO A 25 -33.11 -20.70 8.13
C PRO A 25 -32.00 -20.00 8.92
N VAL A 26 -31.85 -20.35 10.20
CA VAL A 26 -30.80 -19.81 11.08
C VAL A 26 -29.89 -20.92 11.58
N LEU A 27 -28.72 -20.54 12.06
CA LEU A 27 -27.79 -21.40 12.77
C LEU A 27 -27.73 -20.99 14.26
N PRO A 28 -27.39 -21.91 15.17
CA PRO A 28 -27.22 -21.58 16.58
C PRO A 28 -26.17 -20.49 16.78
N ALA A 29 -26.48 -19.49 17.62
CA ALA A 29 -25.55 -18.40 17.92
C ALA A 29 -24.25 -18.91 18.59
N GLY A 30 -24.32 -20.02 19.34
CA GLY A 30 -23.15 -20.63 19.98
C GLY A 30 -22.12 -21.23 19.01
N ASP A 31 -22.50 -21.48 17.76
CA ASP A 31 -21.58 -21.98 16.72
C ASP A 31 -20.85 -20.83 16.02
N PHE A 32 -21.25 -19.58 16.28
CA PHE A 32 -20.61 -18.41 15.67
C PHE A 32 -19.22 -18.18 16.29
N PRO A 33 -18.15 -18.02 15.49
CA PRO A 33 -16.80 -17.88 16.01
C PRO A 33 -16.64 -16.67 16.95
N VAL A 34 -16.04 -16.89 18.12
CA VAL A 34 -15.75 -15.83 19.09
C VAL A 34 -14.37 -15.24 18.81
N MET A 35 -14.31 -13.92 18.60
CA MET A 35 -13.06 -13.17 18.53
C MET A 35 -12.79 -12.52 19.89
N SER A 36 -11.81 -13.01 20.66
CA SER A 36 -11.48 -12.36 21.94
C SER A 36 -11.02 -10.91 21.71
N THR A 37 -11.51 -10.00 22.54
CA THR A 37 -11.23 -8.56 22.46
C THR A 37 -10.26 -8.14 23.57
N ASP A 38 -9.24 -8.96 23.84
CA ASP A 38 -8.26 -8.67 24.89
C ASP A 38 -7.69 -7.28 24.69
N THR A 39 -7.81 -6.44 25.72
CA THR A 39 -7.54 -5.01 25.63
C THR A 39 -6.09 -4.65 25.96
N SER A 40 -5.16 -5.61 25.88
CA SER A 40 -3.75 -5.35 26.15
C SER A 40 -3.05 -4.78 24.91
N GLY A 41 -2.09 -3.88 25.12
CA GLY A 41 -1.27 -3.30 24.06
C GLY A 41 -1.39 -1.78 23.94
N ALA A 42 -0.73 -1.23 22.93
CA ALA A 42 -0.74 0.21 22.66
C ALA A 42 -2.12 0.65 22.16
N ARG A 43 -2.60 1.80 22.62
CA ARG A 43 -3.85 2.41 22.17
C ARG A 43 -3.61 3.87 21.84
N TYR A 44 -4.10 4.30 20.69
CA TYR A 44 -3.96 5.67 20.22
C TYR A 44 -5.11 6.06 19.30
N SER A 45 -5.28 7.36 19.12
CA SER A 45 -6.29 7.96 18.25
C SER A 45 -5.60 8.60 17.05
N LEU A 46 -6.03 8.30 15.84
CA LEU A 46 -5.47 8.86 14.60
C LEU A 46 -6.59 9.47 13.75
N PRO A 47 -6.40 10.67 13.14
CA PRO A 47 -7.34 11.19 12.15
C PRO A 47 -7.60 10.15 11.04
N LYS A 48 -8.84 10.04 10.58
CA LYS A 48 -9.17 9.07 9.52
C LYS A 48 -8.39 9.34 8.24
N GLU A 49 -8.11 10.61 7.94
CA GLU A 49 -7.38 11.07 6.77
C GLU A 49 -5.92 10.59 6.81
N ASP A 50 -5.29 10.63 7.98
CA ASP A 50 -3.92 10.13 8.16
C ASP A 50 -3.86 8.61 8.00
N LEU A 51 -4.81 7.88 8.59
CA LEU A 51 -4.88 6.42 8.41
C LEU A 51 -5.15 6.03 6.95
N ALA A 52 -6.07 6.75 6.29
CA ALA A 52 -6.37 6.56 4.88
C ALA A 52 -5.12 6.83 4.02
N ARG A 53 -4.38 7.92 4.30
CA ARG A 53 -3.15 8.25 3.57
C ARG A 53 -2.08 7.19 3.75
N LEU A 54 -1.82 6.75 4.99
CA LEU A 54 -0.86 5.66 5.25
C LEU A 54 -1.21 4.42 4.42
N ILE A 55 -2.49 4.02 4.38
CA ILE A 55 -2.95 2.87 3.64
C ILE A 55 -2.86 3.08 2.13
N ASP A 56 -3.42 4.16 1.59
CA ASP A 56 -3.51 4.40 0.15
C ASP A 56 -2.13 4.54 -0.49
N LYS A 57 -1.20 5.23 0.19
CA LYS A 57 0.19 5.41 -0.26
C LYS A 57 1.02 4.13 -0.24
N THR A 58 0.55 3.03 0.37
CA THR A 58 1.40 1.84 0.58
C THR A 58 0.78 0.53 0.13
N ARG A 59 -0.55 0.36 0.24
CA ARG A 59 -1.21 -0.95 0.06
C ARG A 59 -1.00 -1.60 -1.31
N PHE A 60 -0.72 -0.80 -2.35
CA PHE A 60 -0.47 -1.32 -3.70
C PHE A 60 0.80 -2.18 -3.81
N ALA A 61 1.75 -1.99 -2.88
CA ALA A 61 3.01 -2.73 -2.83
C ALA A 61 2.92 -3.98 -1.92
N VAL A 62 1.74 -4.31 -1.36
CA VAL A 62 1.56 -5.54 -0.58
C VAL A 62 1.55 -6.74 -1.52
N SER A 63 2.29 -7.79 -1.16
CA SER A 63 2.35 -9.01 -1.96
C SER A 63 0.99 -9.69 -2.10
N THR A 64 0.79 -10.32 -3.24
CA THR A 64 -0.34 -11.22 -3.50
C THR A 64 0.10 -12.69 -3.58
N GLU A 65 1.38 -12.98 -3.34
CA GLU A 65 1.94 -14.32 -3.42
C GLU A 65 1.79 -15.08 -2.10
N GLU A 66 1.37 -16.35 -2.15
CA GLU A 66 1.12 -17.13 -0.94
C GLU A 66 2.41 -17.65 -0.26
N THR A 67 3.52 -17.72 -1.00
CA THR A 67 4.78 -18.33 -0.53
C THR A 67 5.52 -17.49 0.51
N ARG A 68 5.47 -16.16 0.39
CA ARG A 68 6.09 -15.20 1.32
C ARG A 68 5.03 -14.50 2.14
N TYR A 69 4.35 -15.27 2.98
CA TYR A 69 3.14 -14.81 3.67
C TYR A 69 3.35 -13.57 4.57
N TYR A 70 4.56 -13.33 5.10
CA TYR A 70 4.90 -12.12 5.87
C TYR A 70 4.94 -10.84 5.02
N LEU A 71 4.88 -10.94 3.70
CA LEU A 71 4.72 -9.83 2.76
C LEU A 71 3.25 -9.59 2.37
N ASN A 72 2.31 -10.43 2.82
CA ASN A 72 0.89 -10.34 2.48
C ASN A 72 0.12 -9.39 3.43
N GLY A 73 0.82 -8.38 3.93
CA GLY A 73 0.26 -7.37 4.82
C GLY A 73 1.07 -6.08 4.81
N LEU A 74 0.52 -5.10 5.52
CA LEU A 74 1.13 -3.80 5.75
C LEU A 74 1.83 -3.79 7.10
N TYR A 75 3.12 -3.52 7.14
CA TYR A 75 3.86 -3.39 8.38
C TYR A 75 3.62 -2.03 9.00
N LEU A 76 2.91 -1.99 10.12
CA LEU A 76 2.60 -0.79 10.88
C LEU A 76 3.42 -0.79 12.17
N HIS A 77 4.27 0.22 12.33
CA HIS A 77 5.14 0.33 13.51
C HIS A 77 5.53 1.79 13.77
N THR A 78 6.11 2.05 14.94
CA THR A 78 6.70 3.37 15.24
C THR A 78 8.21 3.37 15.03
N VAL A 79 8.74 4.51 14.59
CA VAL A 79 10.18 4.82 14.56
C VAL A 79 10.43 6.16 15.23
N ALA A 80 11.69 6.46 15.54
CA ALA A 80 12.11 7.77 15.99
C ALA A 80 13.18 8.31 15.02
N GLU A 81 12.87 9.40 14.31
CA GLU A 81 13.79 10.07 13.40
C GLU A 81 13.98 11.52 13.84
N GLY A 82 15.23 11.96 14.00
CA GLY A 82 15.52 13.31 14.49
C GLY A 82 14.94 13.63 15.88
N GLY A 83 14.64 12.61 16.68
CA GLY A 83 13.96 12.76 17.99
C GLY A 83 12.44 12.88 17.90
N ILE A 84 11.85 12.81 16.71
CA ILE A 84 10.39 12.87 16.49
C ILE A 84 9.88 11.43 16.31
N PRO A 85 8.91 10.98 17.12
CA PRO A 85 8.28 9.69 16.92
C PRO A 85 7.34 9.75 15.71
N LEU A 86 7.46 8.77 14.81
CA LEU A 86 6.64 8.64 13.59
C LEU A 86 5.90 7.31 13.62
N LEU A 87 4.64 7.32 13.19
CA LEU A 87 3.89 6.11 12.85
C LEU A 87 4.11 5.83 11.37
N ARG A 88 4.67 4.67 11.06
CA ARG A 88 5.12 4.29 9.73
C ARG A 88 4.40 3.04 9.24
N ALA A 89 3.95 3.10 8.00
CA ALA A 89 3.38 2.00 7.24
C ALA A 89 4.36 1.62 6.12
N VAL A 90 4.69 0.33 6.00
CA VAL A 90 5.59 -0.20 4.98
C VAL A 90 4.98 -1.43 4.31
N ALA A 91 4.97 -1.44 2.98
CA ALA A 91 4.54 -2.57 2.17
C ALA A 91 5.61 -2.91 1.12
N THR A 92 5.84 -4.20 0.88
CA THR A 92 6.72 -4.66 -0.19
C THR A 92 6.28 -6.04 -0.67
N ASP A 93 6.46 -6.29 -1.96
CA ASP A 93 6.26 -7.60 -2.62
C ASP A 93 7.60 -8.27 -2.97
N GLY A 94 8.71 -7.67 -2.56
CA GLY A 94 10.07 -8.09 -2.89
C GLY A 94 10.62 -7.54 -4.22
N HIS A 95 9.77 -6.91 -5.03
CA HIS A 95 10.17 -6.23 -6.27
C HIS A 95 10.06 -4.70 -6.18
N ARG A 96 9.24 -4.22 -5.26
CA ARG A 96 9.07 -2.81 -4.95
C ARG A 96 8.72 -2.62 -3.48
N LEU A 97 8.94 -1.42 -2.97
CA LEU A 97 8.58 -1.05 -1.61
C LEU A 97 7.89 0.31 -1.61
N ALA A 98 6.88 0.45 -0.75
CA ALA A 98 6.24 1.72 -0.45
C ALA A 98 6.28 1.97 1.05
N LEU A 99 6.65 3.18 1.42
CA LEU A 99 6.71 3.67 2.79
C LEU A 99 5.89 4.95 2.87
N ALA A 100 5.04 5.04 3.89
CA ALA A 100 4.37 6.27 4.25
C ALA A 100 4.41 6.46 5.76
N GLU A 101 4.54 7.70 6.22
CA GLU A 101 4.65 8.01 7.64
C GLU A 101 3.99 9.32 8.03
N THR A 102 3.51 9.38 9.28
CA THR A 102 2.89 10.54 9.89
C THR A 102 3.44 10.71 11.31
N PRO A 103 3.41 11.90 11.94
CA PRO A 103 3.74 12.04 13.35
C PRO A 103 2.99 11.01 14.20
N ALA A 104 3.71 10.31 15.07
CA ALA A 104 3.09 9.29 15.91
C ALA A 104 2.08 9.96 16.86
N PRO A 105 0.81 9.52 16.88
CA PRO A 105 -0.14 10.03 17.84
C PRO A 105 0.25 9.61 19.27
N GLU A 106 -0.22 10.35 20.26
CA GLU A 106 0.00 10.03 21.66
C GLU A 106 -0.46 8.59 21.98
N GLY A 107 0.39 7.83 22.67
CA GLY A 107 0.14 6.42 22.99
C GLY A 107 0.56 5.41 21.91
N ALA A 108 0.95 5.85 20.71
CA ALA A 108 1.47 4.94 19.67
C ALA A 108 2.93 4.52 19.92
N ALA A 109 3.75 5.44 20.44
CA ALA A 109 5.17 5.19 20.65
C ALA A 109 5.41 4.02 21.63
N GLY A 110 6.32 3.12 21.27
CA GLY A 110 6.65 1.94 22.09
C GLY A 110 5.68 0.76 21.94
N GLY A 111 4.64 0.89 21.09
CA GLY A 111 3.80 -0.24 20.68
C GLY A 111 4.57 -1.26 19.83
N PRO A 112 4.14 -2.53 19.78
CA PRO A 112 4.76 -3.53 18.92
C PRO A 112 4.53 -3.20 17.44
N GLY A 113 5.54 -3.42 16.60
CA GLY A 113 5.34 -3.44 15.15
C GLY A 113 4.52 -4.67 14.75
N VAL A 114 3.53 -4.48 13.88
CA VAL A 114 2.63 -5.56 13.45
C VAL A 114 2.45 -5.59 11.95
N ILE A 115 2.28 -6.78 11.39
CA ILE A 115 1.96 -6.97 9.97
C ILE A 115 0.45 -7.16 9.85
N VAL A 116 -0.24 -6.13 9.38
CA VAL A 116 -1.70 -6.13 9.25
C VAL A 116 -2.08 -6.81 7.93
N PRO A 117 -2.87 -7.90 7.92
CA PRO A 117 -3.17 -8.64 6.70
C PRO A 117 -3.82 -7.77 5.62
N ARG A 118 -3.49 -8.01 4.35
CA ARG A 118 -4.03 -7.25 3.21
C ARG A 118 -5.56 -7.10 3.24
N LYS A 119 -6.28 -8.21 3.49
CA LYS A 119 -7.75 -8.20 3.58
C LYS A 119 -8.26 -7.28 4.69
N THR A 120 -7.55 -7.25 5.83
CA THR A 120 -7.85 -6.34 6.94
C THR A 120 -7.68 -4.89 6.50
N ILE A 121 -6.57 -4.56 5.83
CA ILE A 121 -6.30 -3.22 5.30
C ILE A 121 -7.39 -2.79 4.32
N ASP A 122 -7.82 -3.67 3.42
CA ASP A 122 -8.90 -3.36 2.47
C ASP A 122 -10.24 -3.08 3.17
N GLN A 123 -10.58 -3.83 4.22
CA GLN A 123 -11.81 -3.57 4.99
C GLN A 123 -11.71 -2.29 5.82
N VAL A 124 -10.57 -2.02 6.47
CA VAL A 124 -10.32 -0.76 7.18
C VAL A 124 -10.47 0.40 6.21
N ARG A 125 -9.86 0.32 5.02
CA ARG A 125 -9.95 1.38 4.03
C ARG A 125 -11.38 1.67 3.59
N ARG A 126 -12.19 0.64 3.41
CA ARG A 126 -13.62 0.78 3.08
C ARG A 126 -14.41 1.43 4.22
N LEU A 127 -14.14 1.05 5.48
CA LEU A 127 -14.81 1.64 6.64
C LEU A 127 -14.43 3.12 6.86
N LEU A 128 -13.27 3.56 6.37
CA LEU A 128 -12.86 4.97 6.42
C LEU A 128 -13.67 5.89 5.50
N ASP A 129 -14.28 5.37 4.41
CA ASP A 129 -15.06 6.17 3.47
C ASP A 129 -16.31 6.78 4.14
N ASP A 130 -17.00 5.97 4.95
CA ASP A 130 -18.21 6.36 5.68
C ASP A 130 -17.91 6.92 7.08
N GLY A 131 -16.68 6.73 7.57
CA GLY A 131 -16.25 7.15 8.91
C GLY A 131 -16.13 8.66 9.05
N VAL A 132 -16.35 9.18 10.27
CA VAL A 132 -16.16 10.61 10.59
C VAL A 132 -15.25 10.74 11.80
N GLY A 133 -14.31 11.69 11.76
CA GLY A 133 -13.42 12.00 12.87
C GLY A 133 -12.23 11.04 12.98
N ALA A 134 -11.87 10.71 14.21
CA ALA A 134 -10.69 9.90 14.50
C ALA A 134 -11.02 8.41 14.64
N VAL A 135 -10.05 7.56 14.29
CA VAL A 135 -10.10 6.12 14.46
C VAL A 135 -9.31 5.75 15.71
N GLN A 136 -9.93 5.02 16.63
CA GLN A 136 -9.19 4.42 17.73
C GLN A 136 -8.50 3.16 17.23
N VAL A 137 -7.19 3.10 17.43
CA VAL A 137 -6.36 1.95 17.05
C VAL A 137 -5.82 1.32 18.33
N GLN A 138 -5.97 0.00 18.42
CA GLN A 138 -5.41 -0.81 19.48
C GLN A 138 -4.56 -1.92 18.90
N VAL A 139 -3.32 -2.04 19.36
CA VAL A 139 -2.31 -2.93 18.79
C VAL A 139 -1.70 -3.80 19.88
N SER A 140 -1.74 -5.11 19.69
CA SER A 140 -1.00 -6.11 20.45
C SER A 140 -0.17 -6.98 19.50
N PRO A 141 0.78 -7.80 19.99
CA PRO A 141 1.59 -8.64 19.12
C PRO A 141 0.78 -9.71 18.36
N GLN A 142 -0.48 -9.99 18.76
CA GLN A 142 -1.33 -10.99 18.12
C GLN A 142 -2.53 -10.41 17.37
N LYS A 143 -2.93 -9.17 17.69
CA LYS A 143 -4.17 -8.57 17.18
C LYS A 143 -4.04 -7.08 16.96
N ILE A 144 -4.84 -6.59 16.03
CA ILE A 144 -5.09 -5.18 15.83
C ILE A 144 -6.60 -4.93 15.78
N ARG A 145 -7.02 -3.84 16.39
CA ARG A 145 -8.42 -3.39 16.40
C ARG A 145 -8.51 -1.94 15.96
N PHE A 146 -9.50 -1.66 15.11
CA PHE A 146 -9.87 -0.33 14.66
C PHE A 146 -11.32 -0.06 15.08
N GLU A 147 -11.58 1.10 15.68
CA GLU A 147 -12.92 1.53 16.08
C GLU A 147 -13.28 2.84 15.35
N PHE A 148 -14.42 2.84 14.66
CA PHE A 148 -14.95 3.90 13.80
C PHE A 148 -16.32 4.36 14.34
N GLY A 149 -16.35 4.90 15.56
CA GLY A 149 -17.60 5.20 16.24
C GLY A 149 -18.38 3.92 16.58
N GLU A 150 -19.49 3.68 15.90
CA GLU A 150 -20.37 2.52 16.14
C GLU A 150 -19.85 1.21 15.51
N ALA A 151 -18.93 1.29 14.55
CA ALA A 151 -18.33 0.12 13.92
C ALA A 151 -16.98 -0.22 14.55
N SER A 152 -16.66 -1.51 14.66
CA SER A 152 -15.30 -1.94 15.02
C SER A 152 -14.86 -3.14 14.18
N LEU A 153 -13.57 -3.17 13.85
CA LEU A 153 -12.93 -4.23 13.11
C LEU A 153 -11.75 -4.75 13.92
N THR A 154 -11.80 -6.02 14.30
CA THR A 154 -10.71 -6.72 14.99
C THR A 154 -10.15 -7.79 14.07
N SER A 155 -8.81 -7.83 13.95
CA SER A 155 -8.13 -8.82 13.11
C SER A 155 -6.93 -9.44 13.83
N LYS A 156 -6.59 -10.66 13.44
CA LYS A 156 -5.27 -11.23 13.76
C LYS A 156 -4.21 -10.50 12.94
N VAL A 157 -3.00 -10.40 13.47
CA VAL A 157 -1.83 -9.95 12.69
C VAL A 157 -1.13 -11.15 12.08
N ILE A 158 -0.34 -10.94 11.03
CA ILE A 158 0.48 -12.00 10.44
C ILE A 158 1.64 -12.31 11.39
N ASP A 159 1.80 -13.58 11.75
CA ASP A 159 2.86 -14.05 12.64
C ASP A 159 4.19 -14.20 11.88
N GLY A 160 5.14 -13.31 12.13
CA GLY A 160 6.46 -13.33 11.51
C GLY A 160 7.20 -12.02 11.69
N ALA A 161 8.51 -12.06 11.44
CA ALA A 161 9.32 -10.86 11.39
C ALA A 161 9.21 -10.22 9.99
N PHE A 162 8.82 -8.95 9.94
CA PHE A 162 8.93 -8.19 8.69
C PHE A 162 10.41 -8.00 8.34
N PRO A 163 10.82 -8.08 7.06
CA PRO A 163 12.21 -7.92 6.68
C PRO A 163 12.80 -6.58 7.14
N ASP A 164 14.11 -6.52 7.33
CA ASP A 164 14.85 -5.28 7.62
C ASP A 164 14.87 -4.38 6.37
N TYR A 165 13.74 -3.69 6.17
CA TYR A 165 13.47 -2.90 4.98
C TYR A 165 14.36 -1.66 4.87
N MET A 166 14.92 -1.18 5.99
CA MET A 166 15.82 -0.03 5.97
C MET A 166 17.10 -0.30 5.16
N ARG A 167 17.48 -1.57 4.99
CA ARG A 167 18.63 -1.98 4.19
C ARG A 167 18.37 -1.92 2.69
N VAL A 168 17.10 -1.93 2.25
CA VAL A 168 16.75 -1.87 0.82
C VAL A 168 16.43 -0.46 0.33
N ILE A 169 16.16 0.47 1.24
CA ILE A 169 16.00 1.90 0.91
C ILE A 169 17.39 2.50 0.69
N PRO A 170 17.76 2.88 -0.55
CA PRO A 170 19.11 3.33 -0.83
C PRO A 170 19.34 4.75 -0.31
N LYS A 171 20.52 4.97 0.27
CA LYS A 171 20.94 6.28 0.82
C LYS A 171 22.03 6.97 0.01
N GLY A 172 22.68 6.24 -0.90
CA GLY A 172 23.85 6.70 -1.66
C GLY A 172 23.60 6.83 -3.16
N ASN A 173 22.34 6.95 -3.58
CA ASN A 173 22.01 7.18 -4.99
C ASN A 173 22.49 8.59 -5.38
N ASP A 174 23.37 8.64 -6.37
CA ASP A 174 24.17 9.81 -6.74
C ASP A 174 23.70 10.52 -8.01
N LYS A 175 22.72 9.94 -8.73
CA LYS A 175 22.11 10.52 -9.93
C LYS A 175 20.65 10.85 -9.64
N GLN A 176 20.19 12.02 -10.05
CA GLN A 176 18.81 12.46 -9.86
C GLN A 176 18.18 12.87 -11.18
N ALA A 177 17.02 12.30 -11.50
CA ALA A 177 16.15 12.76 -12.57
C ALA A 177 14.88 13.40 -11.99
N ASP A 178 14.59 14.62 -12.43
CA ASP A 178 13.36 15.35 -12.14
C ASP A 178 12.40 15.19 -13.32
N ILE A 179 11.29 14.48 -13.09
CA ILE A 179 10.42 14.01 -14.17
C ILE A 179 9.01 14.58 -13.98
N ASP A 180 8.42 15.17 -15.03
CA ASP A 180 6.97 15.45 -15.05
C ASP A 180 6.21 14.13 -14.95
N ASN A 181 5.56 13.92 -13.81
CA ASN A 181 4.94 12.65 -13.45
C ASN A 181 3.77 12.32 -14.39
N ALA A 182 3.00 13.32 -14.81
CA ALA A 182 1.84 13.10 -15.66
C ALA A 182 2.24 12.75 -17.10
N LEU A 183 3.24 13.45 -17.65
CA LEU A 183 3.80 13.18 -18.96
C LEU A 183 4.46 11.80 -19.00
N PHE A 184 5.33 11.51 -18.02
CA PHE A 184 6.05 10.24 -17.93
C PHE A 184 5.12 9.05 -17.73
N SER A 185 4.14 9.15 -16.82
CA SER A 185 3.15 8.06 -16.60
C SER A 185 2.39 7.72 -17.88
N LYS A 186 1.95 8.75 -18.63
CA LYS A 186 1.28 8.55 -19.92
C LYS A 186 2.21 7.94 -20.98
N ALA A 187 3.49 8.33 -21.01
CA ALA A 187 4.47 7.76 -21.92
C ALA A 187 4.73 6.28 -21.61
N VAL A 188 4.94 5.93 -20.33
CA VAL A 188 5.08 4.54 -19.87
C VAL A 188 3.86 3.71 -20.27
N ASP A 189 2.64 4.20 -20.05
CA ASP A 189 1.40 3.51 -20.40
C ASP A 189 1.28 3.26 -21.92
N ARG A 190 1.59 4.28 -22.73
CA ARG A 190 1.61 4.17 -24.21
C ARG A 190 2.60 3.11 -24.68
N VAL A 191 3.87 3.20 -24.29
CA VAL A 191 4.88 2.24 -24.77
C VAL A 191 4.62 0.84 -24.25
N ALA A 192 4.05 0.70 -23.03
CA ALA A 192 3.69 -0.60 -22.46
C ALA A 192 2.51 -1.28 -23.17
N THR A 193 1.71 -0.54 -23.94
CA THR A 193 0.54 -1.07 -24.67
C THR A 193 0.92 -2.11 -25.74
N ILE A 194 2.15 -2.05 -26.27
CA ILE A 194 2.64 -3.01 -27.29
C ILE A 194 2.78 -4.45 -26.74
N SER A 195 2.84 -4.62 -25.41
CA SER A 195 2.98 -5.92 -24.76
C SER A 195 1.67 -6.39 -24.15
N ALA A 196 1.14 -7.51 -24.64
CA ALA A 196 -0.01 -8.18 -24.06
C ALA A 196 0.34 -9.00 -22.79
N GLU A 197 1.62 -9.08 -22.43
CA GLU A 197 2.08 -9.90 -21.32
C GLU A 197 1.82 -9.28 -19.95
N LYS A 198 1.76 -10.15 -18.93
CA LYS A 198 1.60 -9.76 -17.53
C LYS A 198 2.83 -9.05 -16.97
N SER A 199 4.03 -9.38 -17.44
CA SER A 199 5.28 -8.73 -17.04
C SER A 199 5.77 -7.87 -18.20
N ARG A 200 5.57 -6.56 -18.10
CA ARG A 200 5.96 -5.60 -19.14
C ARG A 200 7.25 -4.91 -18.71
N SER A 201 8.39 -5.37 -19.20
CA SER A 201 9.65 -4.66 -18.97
C SER A 201 9.73 -3.43 -19.86
N VAL A 202 10.11 -2.30 -19.28
CA VAL A 202 10.41 -1.06 -20.00
C VAL A 202 11.85 -0.68 -19.70
N LYS A 203 12.62 -0.45 -20.77
CA LYS A 203 13.98 0.09 -20.70
C LYS A 203 13.91 1.61 -20.74
N LEU A 204 14.61 2.27 -19.84
CA LEU A 204 14.77 3.71 -19.75
C LEU A 204 16.23 4.02 -20.03
N ALA A 205 16.50 4.74 -21.12
CA ALA A 205 17.82 5.27 -21.42
C ALA A 205 17.86 6.75 -21.06
N PHE A 206 18.60 7.10 -20.01
CA PHE A 206 18.75 8.47 -19.51
C PHE A 206 19.95 9.13 -20.18
N GLU A 207 19.74 10.34 -20.68
CA GLU A 207 20.72 11.23 -21.29
C GLU A 207 20.44 12.67 -20.83
N LEU A 208 21.33 13.61 -21.16
CA LEU A 208 21.14 15.03 -20.83
C LEU A 208 19.73 15.51 -21.27
N ASP A 209 18.96 15.97 -20.31
CA ASP A 209 17.59 16.50 -20.44
C ASP A 209 16.53 15.55 -21.05
N ARG A 210 16.84 14.24 -21.19
CA ARG A 210 15.97 13.29 -21.89
C ARG A 210 16.01 11.89 -21.29
N VAL A 211 14.85 11.23 -21.28
CA VAL A 211 14.76 9.77 -21.15
C VAL A 211 14.05 9.16 -22.35
N THR A 212 14.65 8.10 -22.90
CA THR A 212 14.05 7.30 -23.98
C THR A 212 13.49 6.00 -23.39
N LEU A 213 12.18 5.83 -23.49
CA LEU A 213 11.46 4.64 -23.07
C LEU A 213 11.40 3.65 -24.22
N THR A 214 11.76 2.40 -23.98
CA THR A 214 11.66 1.32 -24.98
C THR A 214 10.99 0.09 -24.38
N VAL A 215 9.95 -0.41 -25.06
CA VAL A 215 9.31 -1.70 -24.76
C VAL A 215 9.37 -2.57 -26.00
N ARG A 216 9.66 -3.86 -25.81
CA ARG A 216 9.66 -4.89 -26.86
C ARG A 216 8.73 -6.01 -26.46
N ASN A 217 8.03 -6.61 -27.41
CA ASN A 217 7.25 -7.84 -27.19
C ASN A 217 7.93 -9.04 -27.89
N MET A 218 7.43 -10.26 -27.63
CA MET A 218 7.96 -11.49 -28.24
C MET A 218 7.71 -11.59 -29.76
N GLU A 219 6.77 -10.83 -30.29
CA GLU A 219 6.34 -10.85 -31.70
C GLU A 219 7.01 -9.74 -32.53
N ALA A 220 8.21 -9.30 -32.12
CA ALA A 220 9.01 -8.25 -32.76
C ALA A 220 8.36 -6.85 -32.81
N GLY A 221 7.28 -6.63 -32.07
CA GLY A 221 6.71 -5.30 -31.83
C GLY A 221 7.60 -4.46 -30.91
N GLN A 222 7.71 -3.17 -31.22
CA GLN A 222 8.50 -2.20 -30.46
C GLN A 222 7.73 -0.89 -30.27
N GLY A 223 7.72 -0.39 -29.04
CA GLY A 223 7.31 0.98 -28.71
C GLY A 223 8.53 1.77 -28.23
N VAL A 224 8.72 2.97 -28.78
CA VAL A 224 9.76 3.92 -28.35
C VAL A 224 9.12 5.28 -28.17
N GLU A 225 9.43 5.95 -27.06
CA GLU A 225 8.99 7.31 -26.81
C GLU A 225 10.07 8.08 -26.05
N GLU A 226 10.25 9.35 -26.37
CA GLU A 226 11.17 10.25 -25.68
C GLU A 226 10.40 11.22 -24.79
N VAL A 227 10.91 11.47 -23.59
CA VAL A 227 10.33 12.40 -22.62
C VAL A 227 11.43 13.34 -22.15
N GLU A 228 11.15 14.64 -22.19
CA GLU A 228 12.00 15.68 -21.62
C GLU A 228 11.96 15.60 -20.08
N ILE A 229 13.13 15.66 -19.45
CA ILE A 229 13.31 15.55 -17.99
C ILE A 229 14.40 16.52 -17.52
N GLY A 230 14.45 16.84 -16.24
CA GLY A 230 15.64 17.45 -15.64
C GLY A 230 16.66 16.37 -15.29
N TYR A 231 17.73 16.24 -16.06
CA TYR A 231 18.80 15.26 -15.80
C TYR A 231 20.11 15.74 -16.40
N SER A 232 21.21 15.66 -15.65
CA SER A 232 22.51 16.24 -16.06
C SER A 232 23.72 15.35 -15.75
N GLU A 233 23.49 14.13 -15.28
CA GLU A 233 24.50 13.17 -14.87
C GLU A 233 24.92 12.23 -16.02
N GLU A 234 25.76 11.23 -15.71
CA GLU A 234 26.29 10.30 -16.69
C GLU A 234 25.19 9.44 -17.33
N PRO A 235 25.10 9.38 -18.68
CA PRO A 235 24.11 8.56 -19.37
C PRO A 235 24.15 7.09 -18.96
N PHE A 236 22.98 6.49 -18.76
CA PHE A 236 22.85 5.08 -18.41
C PHE A 236 21.52 4.50 -18.86
N GLU A 237 21.44 3.16 -18.90
CA GLU A 237 20.20 2.44 -19.18
C GLU A 237 19.79 1.60 -17.98
N ILE A 238 18.50 1.56 -17.68
CA ILE A 238 17.92 0.76 -16.59
C ILE A 238 16.56 0.21 -16.98
N GLY A 239 16.23 -0.99 -16.50
CA GLY A 239 14.96 -1.66 -16.79
C GLY A 239 14.05 -1.72 -15.58
N PHE A 240 12.75 -1.53 -15.78
CA PHE A 240 11.74 -1.75 -14.73
C PHE A 240 10.52 -2.49 -15.26
N ASN A 241 9.70 -3.01 -14.35
CA ASN A 241 8.35 -3.40 -14.71
C ASN A 241 7.49 -2.13 -14.87
N ALA A 242 6.89 -1.94 -16.04
CA ALA A 242 6.07 -0.78 -16.36
C ALA A 242 4.88 -0.63 -15.40
N ARG A 243 4.27 -1.73 -14.95
CA ARG A 243 3.18 -1.66 -13.97
C ARG A 243 3.67 -1.09 -12.63
N TYR A 244 4.89 -1.44 -12.22
CA TYR A 244 5.44 -0.95 -10.96
C TYR A 244 5.78 0.54 -11.02
N LEU A 245 6.32 1.01 -12.16
CA LEU A 245 6.49 2.43 -12.43
C LEU A 245 5.15 3.18 -12.39
N LEU A 246 4.13 2.68 -13.07
CA LEU A 246 2.80 3.30 -13.11
C LEU A 246 2.12 3.32 -11.73
N ASP A 247 2.27 2.26 -10.95
CA ASP A 247 1.73 2.21 -9.59
C ASP A 247 2.39 3.26 -8.67
N VAL A 248 3.71 3.46 -8.77
CA VAL A 248 4.43 4.52 -8.04
C VAL A 248 4.04 5.91 -8.55
N ALA A 249 4.01 6.10 -9.87
CA ALA A 249 3.61 7.38 -10.49
C ALA A 249 2.19 7.79 -10.08
N GLY A 250 1.28 6.82 -9.91
CA GLY A 250 -0.07 7.05 -9.41
C GLY A 250 -0.16 7.48 -7.95
N GLN A 251 0.93 7.36 -7.17
CA GLN A 251 0.98 7.83 -5.79
C GLN A 251 1.60 9.23 -5.63
N ILE A 252 2.30 9.74 -6.65
CA ILE A 252 2.89 11.07 -6.62
C ILE A 252 1.78 12.12 -6.67
N THR A 253 1.78 13.04 -5.71
CA THR A 253 0.78 14.10 -5.57
C THR A 253 1.19 15.40 -6.25
N GLY A 254 2.50 15.66 -6.35
CA GLY A 254 3.06 16.78 -7.10
C GLY A 254 3.09 16.58 -8.61
N GLU A 255 3.47 17.65 -9.33
CA GLU A 255 3.71 17.61 -10.78
C GLU A 255 5.01 16.87 -11.12
N THR A 256 6.03 17.02 -10.27
CA THR A 256 7.36 16.44 -10.46
C THR A 256 7.56 15.23 -9.55
N ALA A 257 8.13 14.16 -10.08
CA ALA A 257 8.67 13.04 -9.31
C ALA A 257 10.21 13.08 -9.33
N HIS A 258 10.85 12.90 -8.18
CA HIS A 258 12.31 12.81 -8.10
C HIS A 258 12.75 11.34 -8.08
N PHE A 259 13.40 10.91 -9.15
CA PHE A 259 14.01 9.59 -9.22
C PHE A 259 15.49 9.68 -8.89
N LYS A 260 15.94 8.89 -7.92
CA LYS A 260 17.34 8.80 -7.53
C LYS A 260 17.89 7.43 -7.88
N PHE A 261 19.02 7.40 -8.57
CA PHE A 261 19.67 6.19 -9.09
C PHE A 261 21.12 6.09 -8.61
N ALA A 262 21.66 4.86 -8.66
CA ALA A 262 23.09 4.59 -8.50
C ALA A 262 23.61 3.94 -9.80
N ASP A 263 23.75 2.62 -9.81
CA ASP A 263 24.04 1.82 -11.01
C ASP A 263 22.77 1.08 -11.51
N PRO A 264 22.76 0.55 -12.75
CA PRO A 264 21.60 -0.15 -13.34
C PRO A 264 21.09 -1.39 -12.60
N ALA A 265 21.87 -1.99 -11.70
CA ALA A 265 21.48 -3.16 -10.91
C ALA A 265 21.02 -2.79 -9.49
N SER A 266 21.23 -1.54 -9.07
CA SER A 266 20.91 -1.06 -7.73
C SER A 266 19.46 -0.57 -7.61
N PRO A 267 18.86 -0.64 -6.40
CA PRO A 267 17.52 -0.11 -6.15
C PRO A 267 17.41 1.37 -6.49
N THR A 268 16.29 1.76 -7.09
CA THR A 268 15.95 3.15 -7.40
C THR A 268 15.00 3.69 -6.35
N LEU A 269 15.29 4.89 -5.84
CA LEU A 269 14.43 5.60 -4.89
C LEU A 269 13.60 6.64 -5.65
N VAL A 270 12.30 6.66 -5.43
CA VAL A 270 11.39 7.67 -5.97
C VAL A 270 10.78 8.45 -4.82
N LEU A 271 10.87 9.77 -4.90
CA LEU A 271 10.40 10.71 -3.88
C LEU A 271 9.33 11.63 -4.47
N ASP A 272 8.36 11.99 -3.62
CA ASP A 272 7.34 13.01 -3.92
C ASP A 272 7.76 14.33 -3.25
N PRO A 273 8.12 15.37 -4.01
CA PRO A 273 8.46 16.69 -3.45
C PRO A 273 7.30 17.30 -2.65
N GLY A 274 6.06 16.94 -2.98
CA GLY A 274 4.85 17.41 -2.31
C GLY A 274 4.51 16.67 -1.01
N ASP A 275 5.12 15.50 -0.77
CA ASP A 275 4.89 14.69 0.44
C ASP A 275 6.22 14.05 0.90
N PRO A 276 7.00 14.73 1.77
CA PRO A 276 8.27 14.19 2.25
C PRO A 276 8.09 12.95 3.14
N GLY A 277 6.87 12.65 3.59
CA GLY A 277 6.54 11.48 4.40
C GLY A 277 6.26 10.23 3.57
N VAL A 278 6.58 10.21 2.28
CA VAL A 278 6.50 9.00 1.44
C VAL A 278 7.79 8.71 0.70
N GLN A 279 8.10 7.43 0.56
CA GLN A 279 9.25 6.95 -0.21
C GLN A 279 8.87 5.67 -0.94
N TYR A 280 9.32 5.54 -2.18
CA TYR A 280 9.12 4.34 -2.99
C TYR A 280 10.45 3.78 -3.47
N VAL A 281 10.57 2.46 -3.46
CA VAL A 281 11.74 1.77 -4.01
C VAL A 281 11.31 0.87 -5.15
N LEU A 282 12.03 0.95 -6.26
CA LEU A 282 11.86 0.08 -7.42
C LEU A 282 13.12 -0.76 -7.63
N MET A 283 12.96 -2.08 -7.69
CA MET A 283 14.04 -2.98 -8.06
C MET A 283 14.17 -3.03 -9.58
N PRO A 284 15.37 -2.83 -10.15
CA PRO A 284 15.56 -2.92 -11.58
C PRO A 284 15.45 -4.37 -12.07
N LEU A 285 15.15 -4.49 -13.35
CA LEU A 285 15.15 -5.72 -14.11
C LEU A 285 16.21 -5.63 -15.20
N ARG A 286 16.78 -6.78 -15.55
CA ARG A 286 17.65 -6.87 -16.73
C ARG A 286 16.79 -6.73 -17.98
N VAL A 287 17.11 -5.75 -18.81
CA VAL A 287 16.45 -5.42 -20.09
C VAL A 287 17.41 -5.57 -21.26
#